data_AF-A0AA95N8S9-F1
#
_entry.id   AF-A0AA95N8S9-F1
#
_cell.length_a   1.000
_cell.length_b   1.000
_cell.length_c   1.000
_cell.angle_alpha   90.00
_cell.angle_beta   90.00
_cell.angle_gamma   90.00
#
_symmetry.space_group_name_H-M   'P 1'
#
loop_
_entity.id
_entity.type
_entity.pdbx_description
1 polymer ?
#
loop_
_entity_poly.entity_id
_entity_poly.type
_entity_poly.pdbx_seq_one_letter_code
_entity_poly.pdbx_strand_id
1 'polypeptide(L)'
;MTKAAVVISVISPERAELLQSKLPFSSIKQGNVIIQSKLEAGLPLNDHLVWLWGMLQNERRLLKRIEEEESKIICQCQVGRGAVIIKPNGAEMLHLLNMELMLEIK
;
A
#
# COMPACT_ATOMS: atom_id res chain seq x y z
N MET A 1 10.51 9.85 -11.61
CA MET A 1 9.72 10.47 -10.51
C MET A 1 9.15 9.35 -9.67
N THR A 2 9.38 9.38 -8.34
CA THR A 2 8.93 8.32 -7.44
C THR A 2 7.53 8.58 -6.91
N LYS A 3 6.67 7.56 -6.89
CA LYS A 3 5.35 7.55 -6.25
C LYS A 3 5.08 6.16 -5.67
N ALA A 4 4.33 6.07 -4.58
CA ALA A 4 3.87 4.79 -4.04
C ALA A 4 2.40 4.84 -3.60
N ALA A 5 1.71 3.74 -3.79
CA ALA A 5 0.36 3.52 -3.32
C ALA A 5 0.19 2.07 -2.85
N VAL A 6 -0.62 1.86 -1.82
CA VAL A 6 -1.13 0.54 -1.47
C VAL A 6 -2.50 0.39 -2.11
N VAL A 7 -2.68 -0.70 -2.83
CA VAL A 7 -3.92 -1.11 -3.49
C VAL A 7 -4.40 -2.37 -2.80
N ILE A 8 -5.59 -2.30 -2.23
CA ILE A 8 -6.28 -3.44 -1.63
C ILE A 8 -7.44 -3.79 -2.55
N SER A 9 -7.34 -4.95 -3.20
CA SER A 9 -8.44 -5.50 -3.98
C SER A 9 -9.43 -6.13 -3.04
N VAL A 10 -10.66 -5.63 -3.04
CA VAL A 10 -11.74 -6.20 -2.23
C VAL A 10 -12.79 -6.86 -3.11
N ILE A 11 -13.49 -7.81 -2.53
CA ILE A 11 -14.46 -8.65 -3.24
C ILE A 11 -15.85 -8.02 -3.25
N SER A 12 -16.15 -7.11 -2.31
CA SER A 12 -17.45 -6.46 -2.24
C SER A 12 -17.36 -4.94 -1.96
N PRO A 13 -18.36 -4.16 -2.43
CA PRO A 13 -18.46 -2.72 -2.14
C PRO A 13 -18.54 -2.41 -0.63
N GLU A 14 -19.29 -3.18 0.14
CA GLU A 14 -19.45 -2.96 1.58
C GLU A 14 -18.11 -3.12 2.32
N ARG A 15 -17.26 -4.05 1.85
CA ARG A 15 -15.90 -4.23 2.36
C ARG A 15 -15.00 -3.06 1.99
N ALA A 16 -15.12 -2.52 0.77
CA ALA A 16 -14.38 -1.32 0.37
C ALA A 16 -14.73 -0.13 1.27
N GLU A 17 -16.02 0.07 1.56
CA GLU A 17 -16.50 1.15 2.42
C GLU A 17 -16.04 1.00 3.87
N LEU A 18 -16.16 -0.22 4.42
CA LEU A 18 -15.65 -0.53 5.76
C LEU A 18 -14.15 -0.22 5.86
N LEU A 19 -13.36 -0.68 4.89
CA LEU A 19 -11.94 -0.40 4.83
C LEU A 19 -11.67 1.10 4.72
N GLN A 20 -12.37 1.81 3.85
CA GLN A 20 -12.20 3.24 3.66
C GLN A 20 -12.46 4.02 4.95
N SER A 21 -13.45 3.59 5.74
CA SER A 21 -13.76 4.20 7.05
C SER A 21 -12.65 4.02 8.10
N LYS A 22 -11.79 3.00 7.93
CA LYS A 22 -10.69 2.67 8.86
C LYS A 22 -9.32 3.13 8.36
N LEU A 23 -9.15 3.23 7.05
CA LEU A 23 -7.89 3.57 6.41
C LEU A 23 -7.88 5.05 6.02
N PRO A 24 -7.23 5.94 6.80
CA PRO A 24 -7.23 7.36 6.51
C PRO A 24 -6.56 7.64 5.16
N PHE A 25 -7.02 8.69 4.50
CA PHE A 25 -6.53 9.13 3.17
C PHE A 25 -6.69 8.09 2.04
N SER A 26 -7.49 7.06 2.27
CA SER A 26 -7.85 6.07 1.25
C SER A 26 -8.97 6.57 0.35
N SER A 27 -9.05 6.00 -0.84
CA SER A 27 -10.12 6.24 -1.82
C SER A 27 -10.54 4.93 -2.46
N ILE A 28 -11.82 4.81 -2.82
CA ILE A 28 -12.33 3.65 -3.56
C ILE A 28 -12.25 3.98 -5.06
N LYS A 29 -11.56 3.13 -5.84
CA LYS A 29 -11.50 3.23 -7.31
C LYS A 29 -11.62 1.85 -7.92
N GLN A 30 -12.58 1.68 -8.84
CA GLN A 30 -12.80 0.42 -9.55
C GLN A 30 -12.91 -0.79 -8.62
N GLY A 31 -13.60 -0.63 -7.48
CA GLY A 31 -13.74 -1.70 -6.47
C GLY A 31 -12.49 -1.96 -5.62
N ASN A 32 -11.42 -1.18 -5.76
CA ASN A 32 -10.22 -1.29 -4.92
C ASN A 32 -10.15 -0.13 -3.92
N VAL A 33 -9.62 -0.40 -2.72
CA VAL A 33 -9.26 0.65 -1.75
C VAL A 33 -7.79 1.02 -1.97
N ILE A 34 -7.56 2.30 -2.27
CA ILE A 34 -6.23 2.83 -2.61
C ILE A 34 -5.80 3.86 -1.57
N ILE A 35 -4.65 3.61 -0.93
CA ILE A 35 -3.96 4.58 -0.09
C ILE A 35 -2.73 5.06 -0.85
N GLN A 36 -2.76 6.32 -1.27
CA GLN A 36 -1.64 6.93 -1.97
C GLN A 36 -0.77 7.73 -1.00
N SER A 37 0.55 7.55 -1.09
CA SER A 37 1.48 8.41 -0.38
C SER A 37 1.24 9.88 -0.69
N LYS A 38 1.18 10.71 0.35
CA LYS A 38 1.06 12.17 0.25
C LYS A 38 2.39 12.91 0.21
N LEU A 39 3.51 12.20 0.36
CA LEU A 39 4.85 12.78 0.18
C LEU A 39 5.05 13.32 -1.25
N GLU A 40 5.90 14.34 -1.37
CA GLU A 40 6.27 14.94 -2.64
C GLU A 40 6.85 13.89 -3.59
N ALA A 41 6.49 14.00 -4.87
CA ALA A 41 6.96 13.08 -5.89
C ALA A 41 8.46 13.28 -6.14
N GLY A 42 9.22 12.18 -6.21
CA GLY A 42 10.68 12.23 -6.36
C GLY A 42 11.46 12.04 -5.06
N LEU A 43 10.78 12.03 -3.91
CA LEU A 43 11.39 11.53 -2.68
C LEU A 43 11.79 10.05 -2.80
N PRO A 44 12.78 9.59 -2.02
CA PRO A 44 13.19 8.19 -1.99
C PRO A 44 12.01 7.24 -1.76
N LEU A 45 12.00 6.10 -2.48
CA LEU A 45 10.94 5.07 -2.33
C LEU A 45 10.74 4.67 -0.86
N ASN A 46 11.83 4.52 -0.11
CA ASN A 46 11.77 4.13 1.28
C ASN A 46 11.00 5.12 2.16
N ASP A 47 11.04 6.41 1.85
CA ASP A 47 10.30 7.41 2.62
C ASP A 47 8.79 7.26 2.37
N HIS A 48 8.42 6.96 1.12
CA HIS A 48 7.05 6.61 0.77
C HIS A 48 6.58 5.32 1.47
N LEU A 49 7.42 4.28 1.54
CA LEU A 49 7.09 3.03 2.23
C LEU A 49 6.93 3.23 3.73
N VAL A 50 7.81 4.03 4.36
CA VAL A 50 7.69 4.37 5.79
C VAL A 50 6.42 5.17 6.05
N TRP A 51 6.07 6.12 5.17
CA TRP A 51 4.83 6.88 5.28
C TRP A 51 3.60 5.96 5.21
N LEU A 52 3.57 5.05 4.22
CA LEU A 52 2.50 4.07 4.06
C LEU A 52 2.42 3.15 5.30
N TRP A 53 3.57 2.73 5.83
CA TRP A 53 3.61 1.91 7.03
C TRP A 53 3.00 2.62 8.24
N GLY A 54 3.29 3.91 8.41
CA GLY A 54 2.69 4.75 9.45
C GLY A 54 1.15 4.76 9.41
N MET A 55 0.56 4.63 8.22
CA MET A 55 -0.90 4.58 8.04
C MET A 55 -1.49 3.19 8.29
N LEU A 56 -0.72 2.12 8.07
CA LEU A 56 -1.25 0.75 8.03
C LEU A 56 -0.93 -0.08 9.28
N GLN A 57 0.13 0.27 10.02
CA GLN A 57 0.63 -0.54 11.13
C GLN A 57 -0.40 -0.77 12.25
N ASN A 58 -1.33 0.16 12.45
CA ASN A 58 -2.36 0.04 13.49
C ASN A 58 -3.53 -0.85 13.04
N GLU A 59 -3.73 -0.99 11.72
CA GLU A 59 -4.83 -1.75 11.13
C GLU A 59 -4.39 -3.15 10.66
N ARG A 60 -3.21 -3.63 11.09
CA ARG A 60 -2.66 -4.94 10.68
C ARG A 60 -3.63 -6.10 10.86
N ARG A 61 -4.38 -6.12 11.96
CA ARG A 61 -5.37 -7.19 12.22
C ARG A 61 -6.52 -7.16 11.21
N LEU A 62 -6.96 -5.97 10.82
CA LEU A 62 -8.00 -5.80 9.82
C LEU A 62 -7.49 -6.25 8.44
N LEU A 63 -6.29 -5.83 8.06
CA LEU A 63 -5.69 -6.15 6.76
C LEU A 63 -5.46 -7.66 6.59
N LYS A 64 -4.99 -8.35 7.63
CA LYS A 64 -4.83 -9.82 7.60
C LYS A 64 -6.14 -10.57 7.43
N ARG A 65 -7.21 -10.14 8.11
CA ARG A 65 -8.54 -10.77 7.94
C ARG A 65 -9.06 -10.64 6.52
N ILE A 66 -8.76 -9.52 5.86
CA ILE A 66 -9.20 -9.27 4.49
C ILE A 66 -8.41 -10.13 3.51
N GLU A 67 -7.11 -10.28 3.74
CA GLU A 67 -6.26 -11.19 2.98
C GLU A 67 -6.75 -12.65 3.05
N GLU A 68 -7.15 -13.13 4.22
CA GLU A 68 -7.75 -14.47 4.41
C GLU A 68 -9.03 -14.68 3.59
N GLU A 69 -9.70 -13.59 3.20
CA GLU A 69 -10.89 -13.61 2.37
C GLU A 69 -10.55 -13.54 0.87
N GLU A 70 -9.39 -14.04 0.42
CA GLU A 70 -8.93 -14.00 -1.00
C GLU A 70 -8.67 -12.59 -1.58
N SER A 71 -8.65 -11.57 -0.73
CA SER A 71 -8.29 -10.21 -1.14
C SER A 71 -6.78 -10.08 -1.31
N LYS A 72 -6.33 -9.35 -2.35
CA LYS A 72 -4.91 -9.08 -2.59
C LYS A 72 -4.53 -7.69 -2.11
N ILE A 73 -3.36 -7.59 -1.48
CA ILE A 73 -2.77 -6.32 -1.08
C ILE A 73 -1.47 -6.11 -1.84
N ILE A 74 -1.43 -5.07 -2.67
CA ILE A 74 -0.30 -4.76 -3.55
C ILE A 74 0.22 -3.37 -3.21
N CYS A 75 1.52 -3.26 -2.92
CA CYS A 75 2.21 -1.99 -2.87
C CYS A 75 2.72 -1.64 -4.28
N GLN A 76 2.00 -0.76 -4.97
CA GLN A 76 2.34 -0.28 -6.30
C GLN A 76 3.24 0.95 -6.22
N CYS A 77 4.43 0.86 -6.80
CA CYS A 77 5.40 1.94 -6.77
C CYS A 77 5.87 2.29 -8.19
N GLN A 78 5.80 3.57 -8.54
CA GLN A 78 6.48 4.11 -9.71
C GLN A 78 7.84 4.62 -9.27
N VAL A 79 8.90 4.16 -9.91
CA VAL A 79 10.29 4.53 -9.58
C VAL A 79 11.03 4.97 -10.84
N GLY A 80 12.03 5.82 -10.69
CA GLY A 80 12.95 6.11 -11.80
C GLY A 80 13.86 4.92 -12.12
N ARG A 81 14.48 4.94 -13.30
CA ARG A 81 15.52 3.97 -13.66
C ARG A 81 16.67 3.94 -12.65
N GLY A 82 17.14 2.74 -12.32
CA GLY A 82 18.27 2.53 -11.42
C GLY A 82 18.05 1.36 -10.48
N ALA A 83 19.01 1.14 -9.58
CA ALA A 83 18.89 0.14 -8.54
C ALA A 83 17.81 0.54 -7.52
N VAL A 84 16.93 -0.39 -7.19
CA VAL A 84 15.93 -0.23 -6.14
C VAL A 84 16.41 -0.95 -4.89
N ILE A 85 16.58 -0.22 -3.80
CA ILE A 85 16.98 -0.77 -2.51
C ILE A 85 15.83 -0.57 -1.54
N ILE A 86 15.30 -1.67 -1.00
CA ILE A 86 14.27 -1.66 0.03
C ILE A 86 14.95 -1.76 1.41
N LYS A 87 14.73 -0.75 2.25
CA LYS A 87 15.25 -0.71 3.62
C LYS A 87 14.41 -1.60 4.56
N PRO A 88 14.95 -1.99 5.73
CA PRO A 88 14.28 -2.91 6.65
C PRO A 88 12.83 -2.55 6.99
N ASN A 89 12.51 -1.28 7.28
CA ASN A 89 11.13 -0.87 7.60
C ASN A 89 10.15 -1.13 6.44
N GLY A 90 10.60 -0.90 5.20
CA GLY A 90 9.79 -1.20 4.01
C GLY A 90 9.60 -2.71 3.84
N ALA A 91 10.67 -3.48 4.01
CA ALA A 91 10.61 -4.95 3.95
C ALA A 91 9.73 -5.54 5.05
N GLU A 92 9.80 -4.99 6.27
CA GLU A 92 8.97 -5.38 7.41
C GLU A 92 7.49 -5.12 7.13
N MET A 93 7.13 -3.92 6.64
CA MET A 93 5.75 -3.63 6.24
C MET A 93 5.23 -4.67 5.23
N LEU A 94 6.00 -4.92 4.16
CA LEU A 94 5.62 -5.86 3.10
C LEU A 94 5.42 -7.27 3.67
N HIS A 95 6.33 -7.72 4.53
CA HIS A 95 6.25 -9.04 5.16
C HIS A 95 5.07 -9.15 6.13
N LEU A 96 4.91 -8.19 7.05
CA LEU A 96 3.91 -8.26 8.11
C LEU A 96 2.47 -8.14 7.62
N LEU A 97 2.28 -7.56 6.43
CA LEU A 97 0.99 -7.39 5.74
C LEU A 97 0.83 -8.32 4.54
N ASN A 98 1.76 -9.26 4.34
CA ASN A 98 1.84 -10.17 3.19
C ASN A 98 1.57 -9.48 1.84
N MET A 99 2.18 -8.31 1.65
CA MET A 99 1.98 -7.51 0.44
C MET A 99 2.92 -7.92 -0.67
N GLU A 100 2.40 -7.95 -1.89
CA GLU A 100 3.22 -7.96 -3.09
C GLU A 100 3.77 -6.55 -3.36
N LEU A 101 5.06 -6.44 -3.69
CA LEU A 101 5.67 -5.20 -4.16
C LEU A 101 5.71 -5.19 -5.69
N MET A 102 4.97 -4.26 -6.30
CA MET A 102 4.96 -4.06 -7.75
C MET A 102 5.72 -2.78 -8.10
N LEU A 103 6.81 -2.92 -8.86
CA LEU A 103 7.64 -1.80 -9.31
C LEU A 103 7.38 -1.51 -10.79
N GLU A 104 6.93 -0.29 -11.10
CA GLU A 104 6.83 0.23 -12.46
C GLU A 104 8.00 1.20 -12.70
N ILE A 105 8.92 0.83 -13.59
CA ILE A 105 10.09 1.64 -13.93
C ILE A 105 9.73 2.61 -15.05
N LYS A 106 9.97 3.91 -14.83
CA LYS A 106 9.85 4.96 -15.86
C LYS A 106 11.23 5.49 -16.26
#